data_AF-A0A7C3Z6T4-F1
#
_entry.id   AF-A0A7C3Z6T4-F1
#
_cell.length_a   1.000
_cell.length_b   1.000
_cell.length_c   1.000
_cell.angle_alpha   90.00
_cell.angle_beta   90.00
_cell.angle_gamma   90.00
#
_symmetry.space_group_name_H-M   'P 1'
#
loop_
_entity.id
_entity.type
_entity.pdbx_description
1 polymer ?
#
loop_
_entity_poly.entity_id
_entity_poly.type
_entity_poly.pdbx_seq_one_letter_code
_entity_poly.pdbx_strand_id
1 'polypeptide(L)'
;MKKQNISRISENHRRTISVRLSLLDEILCEYERIANGEENRGVMYEEENTLSNKQRIRLKQTISEIREIISQIKETLFLKPKKENLANKIWSSASSLWEVLVETESKYLKGYGEVPESLAEFLDPKVKEITRHLTSIVEIMRKTDAAKEF
;
A
#
# COMPACT_ATOMS: atom_id res chain seq x y z
N MET A 1 -29.85 25.33 -16.54
CA MET A 1 -28.68 26.21 -16.74
C MET A 1 -27.72 26.08 -15.57
N LYS A 2 -26.51 25.50 -15.77
CA LYS A 2 -25.30 25.63 -14.89
C LYS A 2 -24.04 24.92 -15.47
N LYS A 3 -23.95 24.71 -16.81
CA LYS A 3 -22.82 24.02 -17.46
C LYS A 3 -21.58 24.90 -17.75
N GLN A 4 -21.56 26.17 -17.32
CA GLN A 4 -20.62 27.18 -17.87
C GLN A 4 -19.33 27.48 -17.09
N ASN A 5 -19.04 26.84 -15.95
CA ASN A 5 -17.80 27.15 -15.18
C ASN A 5 -16.88 25.96 -14.85
N ILE A 6 -17.29 24.72 -15.11
CA ILE A 6 -16.46 23.54 -14.81
C ILE A 6 -15.22 23.48 -15.73
N SER A 7 -15.30 24.05 -16.94
CA SER A 7 -14.18 24.11 -17.88
C SER A 7 -13.04 25.07 -17.48
N ARG A 8 -13.26 25.96 -16.48
CA ARG A 8 -12.32 27.01 -16.07
C ARG A 8 -11.42 26.66 -14.87
N ILE A 9 -11.45 25.41 -14.39
CA ILE A 9 -10.57 25.03 -13.26
C ILE A 9 -9.09 25.05 -13.67
N SER A 10 -8.23 25.50 -12.75
CA SER A 10 -6.78 25.55 -12.97
C SER A 10 -6.17 24.16 -13.03
N GLU A 11 -4.96 24.05 -13.57
CA GLU A 11 -4.22 22.79 -13.56
C GLU A 11 -3.92 22.31 -12.14
N ASN A 12 -3.71 23.24 -11.19
CA ASN A 12 -3.53 22.90 -9.79
C ASN A 12 -4.78 22.25 -9.19
N HIS A 13 -5.98 22.74 -9.55
CA HIS A 13 -7.23 22.08 -9.15
C HIS A 13 -7.33 20.68 -9.76
N ARG A 14 -7.09 20.52 -11.07
CA ARG A 14 -7.12 19.20 -11.73
C ARG A 14 -6.15 18.22 -11.09
N ARG A 15 -4.91 18.65 -10.83
CA ARG A 15 -3.88 17.84 -10.19
C ARG A 15 -4.30 17.41 -8.79
N THR A 16 -4.80 18.34 -7.98
CA THR A 16 -5.25 18.04 -6.61
C THR A 16 -6.40 17.05 -6.62
N ILE A 17 -7.41 17.27 -7.47
CA ILE A 17 -8.54 16.34 -7.62
C ILE A 17 -8.06 14.97 -8.08
N SER A 18 -7.18 14.91 -9.09
CA SER A 18 -6.62 13.66 -9.60
C SER A 18 -5.91 12.86 -8.52
N VAL A 19 -5.09 13.51 -7.68
CA VAL A 19 -4.39 12.85 -6.56
C VAL A 19 -5.39 12.27 -5.57
N ARG A 20 -6.41 13.04 -5.17
CA ARG A 20 -7.40 12.60 -4.18
C ARG A 20 -8.27 11.46 -4.71
N LEU A 21 -8.74 11.56 -5.95
CA LEU A 21 -9.55 10.50 -6.56
C LEU A 21 -8.72 9.23 -6.84
N SER A 22 -7.44 9.37 -7.21
CA SER A 22 -6.57 8.21 -7.38
C SER A 22 -6.32 7.48 -6.05
N LEU A 23 -6.17 8.22 -4.94
CA LEU A 23 -6.05 7.61 -3.61
C LEU A 23 -7.33 6.87 -3.21
N LEU A 24 -8.49 7.47 -3.46
CA LEU A 24 -9.78 6.81 -3.21
C LEU A 24 -9.91 5.53 -4.05
N ASP A 25 -9.61 5.61 -5.35
CA ASP A 25 -9.72 4.46 -6.25
C ASP A 25 -8.76 3.31 -5.87
N GLU A 26 -7.54 3.64 -5.41
CA GLU A 26 -6.59 2.67 -4.85
C GLU A 26 -7.17 1.95 -3.63
N ILE A 27 -7.79 2.67 -2.70
CA ILE A 27 -8.44 2.08 -1.51
C ILE A 27 -9.65 1.22 -1.93
N LEU A 28 -10.42 1.65 -2.93
CA LEU A 28 -11.57 0.88 -3.43
C LEU A 28 -11.14 -0.46 -4.06
N CYS A 29 -9.96 -0.51 -4.70
CA CYS A 29 -9.39 -1.78 -5.17
C CYS A 29 -9.13 -2.75 -4.01
N GLU A 30 -8.63 -2.27 -2.87
CA GLU A 30 -8.42 -3.11 -1.69
C GLU A 30 -9.74 -3.59 -1.10
N TYR A 31 -10.73 -2.70 -0.98
CA TYR A 31 -12.07 -3.09 -0.50
C TYR A 31 -12.75 -4.10 -1.41
N GLU A 32 -12.52 -4.01 -2.72
CA GLU A 32 -13.03 -4.98 -3.68
C GLU A 32 -12.40 -6.37 -3.51
N ARG A 33 -11.08 -6.45 -3.30
CA ARG A 33 -10.39 -7.71 -2.94
C ARG A 33 -11.02 -8.35 -1.71
N ILE A 34 -11.18 -7.59 -0.63
CA ILE A 34 -11.83 -8.06 0.60
C ILE A 34 -13.28 -8.47 0.33
N ALA A 35 -14.03 -7.71 -0.46
CA ALA A 35 -15.41 -8.07 -0.83
C ALA A 35 -15.47 -9.35 -1.68
N ASN A 36 -14.41 -9.67 -2.42
CA ASN A 36 -14.25 -10.93 -3.15
C ASN A 36 -13.91 -12.11 -2.24
N GLY A 37 -13.65 -11.87 -0.96
CA GLY A 37 -13.27 -12.90 0.00
C GLY A 37 -11.77 -13.20 -0.01
N GLU A 38 -10.95 -12.33 -0.60
CA GLU A 38 -9.50 -12.44 -0.48
C GLU A 38 -9.09 -12.15 0.96
N GLU A 39 -8.18 -12.98 1.48
CA GLU A 39 -7.56 -12.87 2.80
C GLU A 39 -6.07 -13.12 2.63
N ASN A 40 -5.24 -12.27 3.22
CA ASN A 40 -3.81 -12.49 3.31
C ASN A 40 -3.47 -13.34 4.53
N ARG A 41 -2.59 -14.33 4.34
CA ARG A 41 -2.07 -15.18 5.43
C ARG A 41 -0.55 -15.29 5.33
N GLY A 42 0.13 -15.01 6.42
CA GLY A 42 1.57 -15.07 6.60
C GLY A 42 1.94 -15.71 7.94
N VAL A 43 3.25 -15.86 8.20
CA VAL A 43 3.75 -16.57 9.40
C VAL A 43 3.34 -15.89 10.72
N MET A 44 3.27 -14.56 10.73
CA MET A 44 2.91 -13.74 11.90
C MET A 44 1.72 -12.80 11.62
N TYR A 45 0.96 -13.05 10.54
CA TYR A 45 -0.11 -12.16 10.08
C TYR A 45 -1.24 -12.97 9.46
N GLU A 46 -2.48 -12.69 9.85
CA GLU A 46 -3.66 -13.33 9.26
C GLU A 46 -4.79 -12.30 9.20
N GLU A 47 -5.43 -12.21 8.03
CA GLU A 47 -6.69 -11.51 7.86
C GLU A 47 -7.85 -12.48 8.06
N GLU A 48 -8.82 -12.07 8.87
CA GLU A 48 -10.09 -12.78 9.03
C GLU A 48 -11.22 -11.92 8.43
N ASN A 49 -11.78 -12.38 7.32
CA ASN A 49 -12.87 -11.70 6.65
C ASN A 49 -14.21 -12.11 7.25
N THR A 50 -14.64 -11.34 8.25
CA THR A 50 -15.89 -11.56 8.97
C THR A 50 -17.14 -11.05 8.24
N LEU A 51 -17.02 -10.58 6.99
CA LEU A 51 -18.14 -10.05 6.22
C LEU A 51 -19.06 -11.18 5.73
N SER A 52 -20.35 -11.07 6.07
CA SER A 52 -21.38 -11.94 5.49
C SER A 52 -21.51 -11.78 3.97
N ASN A 53 -22.07 -12.79 3.29
CA ASN A 53 -22.37 -12.72 1.86
C ASN A 53 -23.18 -11.47 1.48
N LYS A 54 -24.15 -11.09 2.33
CA LYS A 54 -24.99 -9.89 2.10
C LYS A 54 -24.17 -8.61 2.19
N GLN A 55 -23.27 -8.49 3.16
CA GLN A 55 -22.37 -7.34 3.28
C GLN A 55 -21.42 -7.26 2.08
N ARG A 56 -20.84 -8.39 1.65
CA ARG A 56 -19.95 -8.44 0.49
C ARG A 56 -20.64 -8.00 -0.80
N ILE A 57 -21.86 -8.49 -1.05
CA ILE A 57 -22.66 -8.08 -2.22
C ILE A 57 -22.93 -6.57 -2.18
N ARG A 58 -23.40 -6.06 -1.03
CA ARG A 58 -23.69 -4.64 -0.87
C ARG A 58 -22.44 -3.77 -1.04
N LEU A 59 -21.31 -4.19 -0.48
CA LEU A 59 -20.03 -3.50 -0.61
C LEU A 59 -19.60 -3.40 -2.08
N LYS A 60 -19.66 -4.51 -2.83
CA LYS A 60 -19.33 -4.50 -4.27
C LYS A 60 -20.23 -3.55 -5.06
N GLN A 61 -21.54 -3.57 -4.78
CA GLN A 61 -22.47 -2.66 -5.44
C GLN A 61 -22.11 -1.19 -5.14
N THR A 62 -21.88 -0.84 -3.88
CA THR A 62 -21.49 0.52 -3.50
C THR A 62 -20.14 0.94 -4.11
N ILE A 63 -19.15 0.03 -4.19
CA ILE A 63 -17.87 0.31 -4.87
C ILE A 63 -18.11 0.63 -6.35
N SER A 64 -18.96 -0.14 -7.03
CA SER A 64 -19.31 0.10 -8.44
C SER A 64 -19.95 1.48 -8.63
N GLU A 65 -20.93 1.83 -7.80
CA GLU A 65 -21.62 3.13 -7.83
C GLU A 65 -20.63 4.30 -7.63
N ILE A 66 -19.67 4.15 -6.70
CA ILE A 66 -18.63 5.17 -6.48
C ILE A 66 -17.71 5.29 -7.70
N ARG A 67 -17.28 4.17 -8.30
CA ARG A 67 -16.40 4.19 -9.47
C ARG A 67 -17.06 4.81 -10.70
N GLU A 68 -18.37 4.62 -10.88
CA GLU A 68 -19.13 5.32 -11.92
C GLU A 68 -19.06 6.84 -11.74
N ILE A 69 -19.24 7.34 -10.51
CA ILE A 69 -19.11 8.77 -10.19
C ILE A 69 -17.68 9.26 -10.46
N ILE A 70 -16.65 8.50 -10.07
CA ILE A 70 -15.25 8.83 -10.34
C ILE A 70 -14.99 8.92 -11.85
N SER A 71 -15.52 7.98 -12.64
CA SER A 71 -15.37 7.99 -14.11
C SER A 71 -16.00 9.24 -14.72
N GLN A 72 -17.22 9.60 -14.30
CA GLN A 72 -17.88 10.81 -14.76
C GLN A 72 -17.08 12.08 -14.44
N ILE A 73 -16.50 12.17 -13.23
CA ILE A 73 -15.65 13.31 -12.85
C ILE A 73 -14.37 13.34 -13.69
N LYS A 74 -13.71 12.19 -13.86
CA LYS A 74 -12.49 12.05 -14.66
C LYS A 74 -12.73 12.52 -16.10
N GLU A 75 -13.80 12.06 -16.73
CA GLU A 75 -14.17 12.42 -18.10
C GLU A 75 -14.53 13.90 -18.21
N THR A 76 -15.35 14.41 -17.28
CA THR A 76 -15.80 15.81 -17.29
C THR A 76 -14.65 16.81 -17.10
N LEU A 77 -13.67 16.47 -16.24
CA LEU A 77 -12.56 17.36 -15.90
C LEU A 77 -11.28 17.06 -16.67
N PHE A 78 -11.29 16.04 -17.55
CA PHE A 78 -10.14 15.53 -18.29
C PHE A 78 -8.96 15.15 -17.39
N LEU A 79 -9.25 14.48 -16.27
CA LEU A 79 -8.25 14.08 -15.29
C LEU A 79 -7.39 12.93 -15.85
N LYS A 80 -6.10 12.97 -15.53
CA LYS A 80 -5.17 11.89 -15.87
C LYS A 80 -5.06 10.94 -14.67
N PRO A 81 -5.16 9.61 -14.89
CA PRO A 81 -4.92 8.65 -13.81
C PRO A 81 -3.48 8.75 -13.32
N LYS A 82 -3.28 8.57 -12.01
CA LYS A 82 -1.95 8.37 -11.45
C LYS A 82 -1.40 7.03 -11.95
N LYS A 83 -0.16 7.02 -12.43
CA LYS A 83 0.62 5.80 -12.64
C LYS A 83 1.58 5.64 -11.47
N GLU A 84 1.57 4.47 -10.86
CA GLU A 84 2.48 4.13 -9.76
C GLU A 84 3.51 3.11 -10.23
N ASN A 85 4.78 3.32 -9.90
CA ASN A 85 5.83 2.34 -10.10
C ASN A 85 5.83 1.37 -8.93
N LEU A 86 5.36 0.14 -9.15
CA LEU A 86 5.30 -0.89 -8.11
C LEU A 86 6.68 -1.27 -7.56
N ALA A 87 7.74 -1.21 -8.37
CA ALA A 87 9.10 -1.45 -7.89
C ALA A 87 9.52 -0.39 -6.87
N ASN A 88 9.21 0.88 -7.14
CA ASN A 88 9.46 1.97 -6.18
C ASN A 88 8.61 1.82 -4.91
N LYS A 89 7.36 1.35 -5.03
CA LYS A 89 6.49 1.09 -3.88
C LYS A 89 7.07 -0.01 -2.98
N ILE A 90 7.50 -1.13 -3.57
CA ILE A 90 8.15 -2.22 -2.84
C ILE A 90 9.47 -1.74 -2.23
N TRP A 91 10.30 -1.03 -2.99
CA TRP A 91 11.58 -0.48 -2.51
C TRP A 91 11.38 0.44 -1.29
N SER A 92 10.42 1.37 -1.37
CA SER A 92 10.14 2.30 -0.27
C SER A 92 9.64 1.56 0.96
N SER A 93 8.72 0.61 0.78
CA SER A 93 8.17 -0.18 1.89
C SER A 93 9.25 -1.05 2.56
N ALA A 94 10.05 -1.77 1.76
CA ALA A 94 11.15 -2.60 2.27
C ALA A 94 12.21 -1.78 3.00
N SER A 95 12.51 -0.56 2.52
CA SER A 95 13.46 0.34 3.19
C SER A 95 12.96 0.80 4.55
N SER A 96 11.66 1.11 4.67
CA SER A 96 11.06 1.48 5.96
C SER A 96 10.99 0.31 6.95
N LEU A 97 10.73 -0.92 6.47
CA LEU A 97 10.68 -2.11 7.32
C LEU A 97 12.04 -2.47 7.92
N TRP A 98 13.14 -2.08 7.28
CA TRP A 98 14.48 -2.31 7.81
C TRP A 98 14.68 -1.65 9.17
N GLU A 99 14.22 -0.41 9.34
CA GLU A 99 14.33 0.34 10.60
C GLU A 99 13.56 -0.36 11.72
N VAL A 100 12.33 -0.79 11.43
CA VAL A 100 11.49 -1.54 12.36
C VAL A 100 12.14 -2.86 12.79
N LEU A 101 12.78 -3.59 11.87
CA LEU A 101 13.44 -4.85 12.21
C LEU A 101 14.67 -4.65 13.08
N VAL A 102 15.47 -3.60 12.87
CA VAL A 102 16.65 -3.33 13.70
C VAL A 102 16.25 -3.08 15.16
N GLU A 103 15.11 -2.43 15.40
CA GLU A 103 14.56 -2.21 16.75
C GLU A 103 14.11 -3.48 17.47
N THR A 104 14.06 -4.63 16.77
CA THR A 104 13.79 -5.93 17.41
C THR A 104 15.02 -6.59 18.01
N GLU A 105 16.24 -6.06 17.76
CA GLU A 105 17.46 -6.58 18.39
C GLU A 105 17.42 -6.40 19.91
N SER A 106 18.04 -7.35 20.62
CA SER A 106 18.08 -7.45 22.08
C SER A 106 18.47 -6.14 22.79
N LYS A 107 19.38 -5.36 22.18
CA LYS A 107 19.86 -4.08 22.72
C LYS A 107 18.77 -3.00 22.82
N TYR A 108 17.76 -3.04 21.96
CA TYR A 108 16.61 -2.11 21.96
C TYR A 108 15.46 -2.62 22.83
N LEU A 109 15.39 -3.94 23.06
CA LEU A 109 14.37 -4.54 23.93
C LEU A 109 14.60 -4.28 25.42
N LYS A 110 15.79 -3.82 25.82
CA LYS A 110 16.12 -3.46 27.21
C LYS A 110 15.17 -2.42 27.82
N GLY A 111 14.53 -1.60 27.00
CA GLY A 111 13.50 -0.64 27.45
C GLY A 111 12.22 -1.31 27.99
N TYR A 112 12.00 -2.59 27.69
CA TYR A 112 10.83 -3.37 28.10
C TYR A 112 11.13 -4.35 29.24
N GLY A 113 12.36 -4.35 29.77
CA GLY A 113 12.80 -5.23 30.85
C GLY A 113 14.19 -5.81 30.60
N GLU A 114 14.67 -6.59 31.57
CA GLU A 114 15.92 -7.33 31.42
C GLU A 114 15.77 -8.39 30.31
N VAL A 115 16.70 -8.37 29.34
CA VAL A 115 16.72 -9.30 28.22
C VAL A 115 17.66 -10.45 28.58
N PRO A 116 17.17 -11.70 28.68
CA PRO A 116 18.04 -12.84 28.94
C PRO A 116 19.10 -13.00 27.86
N GLU A 117 20.33 -13.34 28.26
CA GLU A 117 21.45 -13.53 27.32
C GLU A 117 21.12 -14.58 26.24
N SER A 118 20.50 -15.69 26.62
CA SER A 118 20.02 -16.73 25.70
C SER A 118 19.02 -16.24 24.66
N LEU A 119 18.18 -15.24 24.98
CA LEU A 119 17.27 -14.63 24.01
C LEU A 119 18.05 -13.77 23.00
N ALA A 120 19.04 -13.01 23.46
CA ALA A 120 19.89 -12.21 22.59
C ALA A 120 20.69 -13.10 21.61
N GLU A 121 21.26 -14.20 22.11
CA GLU A 121 22.00 -15.18 21.30
C GLU A 121 21.13 -15.82 20.21
N PHE A 122 19.85 -16.06 20.48
CA PHE A 122 18.91 -16.62 19.52
C PHE A 122 18.40 -15.57 18.52
N LEU A 123 17.95 -14.41 19.02
CA LEU A 123 17.20 -13.42 18.25
C LEU A 123 18.09 -12.60 17.33
N ASP A 124 19.21 -12.07 17.83
CA ASP A 124 20.03 -11.10 17.09
C ASP A 124 20.59 -11.68 15.77
N PRO A 125 21.08 -12.94 15.71
CA PRO A 125 21.49 -13.54 14.44
C PRO A 125 20.34 -13.68 13.44
N LYS A 126 19.11 -13.95 13.92
CA LYS A 126 17.92 -14.10 13.07
C LYS A 126 17.44 -12.77 12.53
N VAL A 127 17.44 -11.72 13.35
CA VAL A 127 17.14 -10.36 12.91
C VAL A 127 18.13 -9.92 11.82
N LYS A 128 19.43 -10.21 11.98
CA LYS A 128 20.44 -9.95 10.95
C LYS A 128 20.21 -10.74 9.66
N GLU A 129 19.81 -12.01 9.77
CA GLU A 129 19.48 -12.85 8.62
C GLU A 129 18.28 -12.29 7.83
N ILE A 130 17.19 -11.93 8.52
CA ILE A 130 16.00 -11.31 7.92
C ILE A 130 16.38 -9.98 7.26
N THR A 131 17.15 -9.15 7.97
CA THR A 131 17.63 -7.86 7.48
C THR A 131 18.41 -8.00 6.18
N ARG A 132 19.31 -8.98 6.07
CA ARG A 132 20.06 -9.26 4.84
C ARG A 132 19.11 -9.60 3.67
N HIS A 133 18.09 -10.42 3.92
CA HIS A 133 17.11 -10.77 2.91
C HIS A 133 16.26 -9.57 2.48
N LEU A 134 15.88 -8.70 3.43
CA LEU A 134 15.15 -7.48 3.14
C LEU A 134 15.99 -6.52 2.27
N THR A 135 17.29 -6.38 2.55
CA THR A 135 18.22 -5.64 1.69
C THR A 135 18.31 -6.24 0.28
N SER A 136 18.32 -7.57 0.14
CA SER A 136 18.27 -8.21 -1.18
C SER A 136 17.00 -7.84 -1.96
N ILE A 137 15.84 -7.74 -1.31
CA ILE A 137 14.59 -7.27 -1.96
C ILE A 137 14.77 -5.85 -2.52
N VAL A 138 15.34 -4.94 -1.72
CA VAL A 138 15.65 -3.56 -2.13
C VAL A 138 16.57 -3.53 -3.35
N GLU A 139 17.61 -4.37 -3.38
CA GLU A 139 18.57 -4.45 -4.50
C GLU A 139 17.95 -5.00 -5.79
N ILE A 140 17.06 -6.00 -5.70
CA ILE A 140 16.33 -6.55 -6.85
C ILE A 140 15.46 -5.46 -7.48
N MET A 141 14.76 -4.67 -6.66
CA MET A 141 13.92 -3.58 -7.15
C MET A 141 14.76 -2.50 -7.85
N ARG A 142 15.93 -2.14 -7.31
CA ARG A 142 16.84 -1.14 -7.94
C ARG A 142 17.33 -1.57 -9.33
N LYS A 143 17.62 -2.86 -9.54
CA LYS A 143 18.08 -3.37 -10.85
C LYS A 143 16.98 -3.33 -11.92
N THR A 144 15.72 -3.31 -11.50
CA THR A 144 14.56 -3.31 -12.41
C THR A 144 14.38 -1.97 -13.12
N ASP A 145 14.83 -0.85 -12.52
CA ASP A 145 14.77 0.47 -13.16
C ASP A 145 15.89 0.64 -14.22
N ALA A 146 17.07 0.06 -14.01
CA ALA A 146 18.19 0.15 -14.97
C ALA A 146 17.99 -0.70 -16.25
N ALA A 147 17.15 -1.73 -16.21
CA ALA A 147 16.89 -2.63 -17.35
C ALA A 147 15.78 -2.12 -18.29
N LYS A 148 15.12 -1.00 -17.98
CA LYS A 148 14.05 -0.41 -18.80
C LYS A 148 14.53 0.74 -19.71
N GLU A 149 15.83 1.04 -19.71
CA GLU A 149 16.44 2.10 -20.53
C GLU A 149 17.12 1.58 -21.83
N PHE A 150 16.83 0.36 -22.28
CA PHE A 150 17.32 -0.20 -23.55
C PHE A 150 16.20 -0.76 -24.43
#